data_AF-A0A8E1C0C1-F1
#
_entry.id   AF-A0A8E1C0C1-F1
#
_cell.length_a   1.000
_cell.length_b   1.000
_cell.length_c   1.000
_cell.angle_alpha   90.00
_cell.angle_beta   90.00
_cell.angle_gamma   90.00
#
_symmetry.space_group_name_H-M   'P 1'
#
loop_
_entity.id
_entity.type
_entity.pdbx_description
1 polymer ?
#
loop_
_entity_poly.entity_id
_entity_poly.type
_entity_poly.pdbx_seq_one_letter_code
_entity_poly.pdbx_strand_id
1 'polypeptide(L)'
;MIRFKYKLHILVLFIGTLLSFNNSYAIGYMLHDDSVLELQIAKNSPTRITIEGDKINDIMIHPKEAAEIIVHDSGCIFVLPQQGKNKVYVSIVAESGVVQDLVLSFTKDKPSPIRLLKYNFKTAETPQFSKLPTHQNLPAYNVYKMNKGVKK
;
A
#
# COMPACT_ATOMS: atom_id res chain seq x y z
N MET A 1 9.80 -61.93 37.80
CA MET A 1 11.19 -61.90 37.28
C MET A 1 11.19 -61.08 35.99
N ILE A 2 11.87 -59.93 36.00
CA ILE A 2 12.46 -59.22 34.85
C ILE A 2 11.53 -58.53 33.84
N ARG A 3 11.43 -57.19 34.05
CA ARG A 3 11.58 -56.09 33.07
C ARG A 3 10.45 -55.87 32.02
N PHE A 4 10.19 -54.68 31.48
CA PHE A 4 10.96 -53.44 31.33
C PHE A 4 10.01 -52.24 31.47
N LYS A 5 10.37 -51.26 32.32
CA LYS A 5 9.76 -49.93 32.32
C LYS A 5 10.32 -49.15 31.13
N TYR A 6 9.52 -48.91 30.10
CA TYR A 6 9.84 -47.89 29.10
C TYR A 6 9.14 -46.61 29.52
N LYS A 7 9.81 -45.84 30.39
CA LYS A 7 9.41 -44.47 30.70
C LYS A 7 9.77 -43.64 29.47
N LEU A 8 8.86 -43.59 28.51
CA LEU A 8 8.98 -42.81 27.29
C LEU A 8 8.95 -41.33 27.69
N HIS A 9 10.11 -40.76 28.00
CA HIS A 9 10.28 -39.32 28.08
C HIS A 9 10.17 -38.77 26.65
N ILE A 10 8.93 -38.57 26.17
CA ILE A 10 8.69 -37.69 25.02
C ILE A 10 8.99 -36.28 25.53
N LEU A 11 10.26 -35.89 25.45
CA LEU A 11 10.65 -34.49 25.50
C LEU A 11 10.11 -33.86 24.21
N VAL A 12 8.85 -33.40 24.24
CA VAL A 12 8.32 -32.52 23.21
C VAL A 12 9.09 -31.21 23.35
N LEU A 13 10.18 -31.10 22.59
CA LEU A 13 10.83 -29.83 22.31
C LEU A 13 9.79 -29.00 21.55
N PHE A 14 9.00 -28.24 22.28
CA PHE A 14 8.26 -27.10 21.72
C PHE A 14 9.32 -26.14 21.21
N ILE A 15 9.76 -26.34 19.96
CA ILE A 15 10.46 -25.33 19.19
C ILE A 15 9.38 -24.31 18.83
N GLY A 16 8.96 -23.55 19.84
CA GLY A 16 8.28 -22.29 19.68
C GLY A 16 9.30 -21.27 19.21
N THR A 17 9.91 -21.48 18.05
CA THR A 17 10.36 -20.33 17.27
C THR A 17 9.08 -19.62 16.90
N LEU A 18 8.74 -18.63 17.72
CA LEU A 18 7.87 -17.54 17.36
C LEU A 18 8.51 -16.90 16.11
N LEU A 19 8.24 -17.48 14.94
CA LEU A 19 8.58 -16.90 13.66
C LEU A 19 7.67 -15.68 13.54
N SER A 20 8.11 -14.59 14.17
CA SER A 20 7.56 -13.27 13.98
C SER A 20 7.94 -12.88 12.56
N PHE A 21 7.12 -13.30 11.60
CA PHE A 21 7.15 -12.82 10.24
C PHE A 21 6.73 -11.34 10.27
N ASN A 22 7.66 -10.47 10.64
CA ASN A 22 7.52 -9.03 10.49
C ASN A 22 7.62 -8.73 8.99
N ASN A 23 6.57 -9.06 8.23
CA ASN A 23 6.52 -8.66 6.84
C ASN A 23 6.46 -7.13 6.79
N SER A 24 7.59 -6.50 6.46
CA SER A 24 7.71 -5.06 6.30
C SER A 24 7.07 -4.67 4.96
N TYR A 25 5.75 -4.61 4.95
CA TYR A 25 4.99 -4.05 3.84
C TYR A 25 5.01 -2.53 3.91
N ALA A 26 4.97 -1.89 2.75
CA ALA A 26 4.82 -0.45 2.68
C ALA A 26 3.42 -0.06 3.20
N ILE A 27 3.35 0.95 4.07
CA ILE A 27 2.09 1.52 4.52
C ILE A 27 1.58 2.47 3.43
N GLY A 28 0.35 2.25 2.95
CA GLY A 28 -0.28 3.05 1.92
C GLY A 28 -1.05 4.25 2.48
N TYR A 29 -0.87 5.43 1.89
CA TYR A 29 -1.65 6.64 2.17
C TYR A 29 -2.12 7.26 0.87
N MET A 30 -3.37 7.73 0.80
CA MET A 30 -3.86 8.40 -0.40
C MET A 30 -3.28 9.81 -0.49
N LEU A 31 -2.80 10.20 -1.67
CA LEU A 31 -2.46 11.60 -1.96
C LEU A 31 -3.71 12.48 -1.86
N HIS A 32 -3.51 13.70 -1.35
CA HIS A 32 -4.50 14.76 -1.31
C HIS A 32 -3.82 16.05 -1.81
N ASP A 33 -4.30 16.58 -2.92
CA ASP A 33 -3.79 17.79 -3.58
C ASP A 33 -4.17 19.09 -2.85
N ASP A 34 -5.13 19.03 -1.94
CA ASP A 34 -5.69 20.17 -1.21
C ASP A 34 -5.44 20.15 0.30
N SER A 35 -4.72 19.14 0.80
CA SER A 35 -4.49 18.99 2.25
C SER A 35 -3.14 18.39 2.59
N VAL A 36 -2.73 18.68 3.83
CA VAL A 36 -1.46 18.18 4.38
C VAL A 36 -1.66 16.77 4.93
N LEU A 37 -0.79 15.84 4.54
CA LEU A 37 -0.78 14.49 5.10
C LEU A 37 0.12 14.40 6.32
N GLU A 38 -0.46 14.02 7.47
CA GLU A 38 0.29 13.73 8.68
C GLU A 38 0.71 12.26 8.75
N LEU A 39 2.02 12.01 8.74
CA LEU A 39 2.61 10.69 8.72
C LEU A 39 3.52 10.47 9.91
N GLN A 40 3.46 9.28 10.50
CA GLN A 40 4.39 8.88 11.55
C GLN A 40 5.52 8.02 10.96
N ILE A 41 6.76 8.41 11.21
CA ILE A 41 7.98 7.74 10.73
C ILE A 41 8.89 7.35 11.89
N ALA A 42 9.91 6.51 11.59
CA ALA A 42 10.82 6.03 12.62
C ALA A 42 11.71 7.14 13.16
N LYS A 43 11.86 7.21 14.48
CA LYS A 43 12.63 8.27 15.15
C LYS A 43 14.14 8.20 14.90
N ASN A 44 14.69 7.01 14.77
CA ASN A 44 16.13 6.77 14.71
C ASN A 44 16.54 5.94 13.49
N SER A 45 15.74 5.94 12.43
CA SER A 45 16.01 5.13 11.23
C SER A 45 15.44 5.79 9.98
N PRO A 46 16.09 5.62 8.82
CA PRO A 46 15.60 6.20 7.58
C PRO A 46 14.24 5.59 7.20
N THR A 47 13.33 6.45 6.76
CA THR A 47 12.03 6.04 6.22
C THR A 47 11.99 6.38 4.74
N ARG A 48 11.74 5.36 3.90
CA ARG A 48 11.57 5.53 2.45
C ARG A 48 10.14 5.96 2.15
N ILE A 49 9.96 7.00 1.36
CA ILE A 49 8.65 7.46 0.85
C ILE A 49 8.68 7.40 -0.68
N THR A 50 7.63 6.83 -1.28
CA THR A 50 7.46 6.69 -2.74
C THR A 50 6.07 7.15 -3.14
N ILE A 51 5.91 7.69 -4.35
CA ILE A 51 4.60 7.88 -4.98
C ILE A 51 4.35 6.71 -5.95
N GLU A 52 3.14 6.15 -5.93
CA GLU A 52 2.78 5.07 -6.85
C GLU A 52 2.74 5.55 -8.30
N GLY A 53 3.54 4.89 -9.16
CA GLY A 53 3.61 5.22 -10.58
C GLY A 53 4.12 6.64 -10.85
N ASP A 54 5.01 7.16 -10.00
CA ASP A 54 5.65 8.46 -10.17
C ASP A 54 7.04 8.51 -9.56
N LYS A 55 7.77 9.58 -9.87
CA LYS A 55 9.07 9.90 -9.27
C LYS A 55 8.99 11.22 -8.54
N ILE A 56 9.48 11.26 -7.31
CA ILE A 56 9.75 12.51 -6.61
C ILE A 56 11.06 13.07 -7.17
N ASN A 57 11.05 14.30 -7.69
CA ASN A 57 12.21 14.95 -8.29
C ASN A 57 12.73 16.12 -7.46
N ASP A 58 11.88 16.73 -6.63
CA ASP A 58 12.24 17.86 -5.79
C ASP A 58 11.49 17.84 -4.45
N ILE A 59 12.07 18.52 -3.46
CA ILE A 59 11.51 18.65 -2.13
C ILE A 59 11.76 20.05 -1.56
N MET A 60 10.81 20.53 -0.76
CA MET A 60 11.00 21.67 0.14
C MET A 60 10.89 21.16 1.57
N ILE A 61 11.77 21.60 2.46
CA ILE A 61 11.87 21.09 3.84
C ILE A 61 11.95 22.22 4.86
N HIS A 62 11.21 22.10 5.96
CA HIS A 62 11.31 22.99 7.11
C HIS A 62 11.02 22.29 8.46
N PRO A 63 11.78 22.56 9.53
CA PRO A 63 13.09 23.21 9.50
C PRO A 63 14.12 22.24 8.92
N LYS A 64 15.09 22.75 8.15
CA LYS A 64 16.03 21.92 7.36
C LYS A 64 16.86 20.99 8.23
N GLU A 65 17.18 21.40 9.46
CA GLU A 65 17.98 20.62 10.40
C GLU A 65 17.16 19.56 11.18
N ALA A 66 15.85 19.44 10.95
CA ALA A 66 15.05 18.38 11.59
C ALA A 66 15.31 16.98 11.00
N ALA A 67 15.67 16.90 9.73
CA ALA A 67 15.94 15.65 9.05
C ALA A 67 16.93 15.84 7.90
N GLU A 68 17.75 14.84 7.65
CA GLU A 68 18.43 14.70 6.37
C GLU A 68 17.47 14.01 5.40
N ILE A 69 17.26 14.62 4.23
CA ILE A 69 16.40 14.04 3.19
C ILE A 69 17.20 13.91 1.90
N ILE A 70 17.20 12.69 1.35
CA ILE A 70 17.85 12.37 0.08
C ILE A 70 16.77 12.04 -0.94
N VAL A 71 16.74 12.78 -2.05
CA VAL A 71 16.00 12.40 -3.26
C VAL A 71 16.89 11.46 -4.06
N HIS A 72 16.49 10.20 -4.17
CA HIS A 72 17.25 9.17 -4.88
C HIS A 72 16.82 9.09 -6.35
N ASP A 73 17.75 8.76 -7.25
CA ASP A 73 17.53 8.71 -8.71
C ASP A 73 16.37 7.78 -9.15
N SER A 74 15.98 6.83 -8.30
CA SER A 74 14.80 5.98 -8.52
C SER A 74 13.46 6.72 -8.36
N GLY A 75 13.47 7.99 -7.93
CA GLY A 75 12.26 8.78 -7.66
C GLY A 75 11.65 8.56 -6.28
N CYS A 76 12.41 8.04 -5.32
CA CYS A 76 11.97 7.92 -3.93
C CYS A 76 12.77 8.87 -3.04
N ILE A 77 12.23 9.20 -1.87
CA ILE A 77 12.97 9.95 -0.86
C ILE A 77 13.27 9.08 0.36
N PHE A 78 14.43 9.30 0.96
CA PHE A 78 14.78 8.76 2.27
C PHE A 78 14.81 9.89 3.28
N VAL A 79 14.03 9.78 4.34
CA VAL A 79 13.97 10.76 5.43
C VAL A 79 14.64 10.16 6.65
N LEU A 80 15.75 10.76 7.09
CA LEU A 80 16.47 10.38 8.30
C LEU A 80 16.32 11.49 9.35
N PRO A 81 15.53 11.27 10.42
CA PRO A 81 15.41 12.24 11.50
C PRO A 81 16.72 12.54 12.21
N GLN A 82 16.89 13.80 12.62
CA GLN A 82 18.00 14.24 13.45
C GLN A 82 17.66 14.11 14.94
N GLN A 83 18.67 13.82 15.76
CA GLN A 83 18.49 13.61 17.19
C GLN A 83 17.93 14.86 17.88
N GLY A 84 16.98 14.66 18.79
CA GLY A 84 16.37 15.76 19.56
C GLY A 84 15.27 16.53 18.81
N LYS A 85 15.02 16.22 17.54
CA LYS A 85 13.91 16.75 16.74
C LYS A 85 12.76 15.75 16.77
N ASN A 86 11.53 16.22 16.59
CA ASN A 86 10.33 15.39 16.70
C ASN A 86 9.41 15.45 15.48
N LYS A 87 9.61 16.42 14.58
CA LYS A 87 8.88 16.50 13.32
C LYS A 87 9.65 17.30 12.27
N VAL A 88 9.24 17.14 11.01
CA VAL A 88 9.63 17.98 9.89
C VAL A 88 8.44 18.17 8.94
N TYR A 89 8.36 19.34 8.31
CA TYR A 89 7.42 19.66 7.25
C TYR A 89 8.12 19.49 5.91
N VAL A 90 7.49 18.77 4.98
CA VAL A 90 8.06 18.48 3.66
C VAL A 90 7.00 18.67 2.59
N SER A 91 7.28 19.49 1.59
CA SER A 91 6.53 19.47 0.33
C SER A 91 7.31 18.60 -0.64
N ILE A 92 6.69 17.56 -1.20
CA ILE A 92 7.28 16.76 -2.27
C ILE A 92 6.69 17.19 -3.61
N VAL A 93 7.53 17.28 -4.63
CA VAL A 93 7.13 17.55 -6.01
C VAL A 93 7.47 16.32 -6.84
N ALA A 94 6.47 15.82 -7.55
CA ALA A 94 6.64 14.70 -8.45
C ALA A 94 6.96 15.16 -9.88
N GLU A 95 7.57 14.28 -10.67
CA GLU A 95 7.87 14.50 -12.08
C GLU A 95 6.59 14.79 -12.89
N SER A 96 5.45 14.23 -12.51
CA SER A 96 4.14 14.54 -13.10
C SER A 96 3.58 15.94 -12.76
N GLY A 97 4.23 16.67 -11.86
CA GLY A 97 3.76 17.95 -11.33
C GLY A 97 2.85 17.84 -10.11
N VAL A 98 2.53 16.63 -9.64
CA VAL A 98 1.81 16.43 -8.37
C VAL A 98 2.63 16.99 -7.22
N VAL A 99 2.00 17.80 -6.37
CA VAL A 99 2.58 18.33 -5.13
C VAL A 99 1.81 17.76 -3.95
N GLN A 100 2.54 17.35 -2.91
CA GLN A 100 1.94 16.91 -1.65
C GLN A 100 2.71 17.49 -0.47
N ASP A 101 1.99 18.16 0.41
CA ASP A 101 2.53 18.63 1.69
C ASP A 101 2.41 17.54 2.75
N LEU A 102 3.47 17.33 3.53
CA LEU A 102 3.60 16.30 4.55
C LEU A 102 4.01 16.92 5.89
N VAL A 103 3.40 16.45 6.98
CA VAL A 103 3.98 16.54 8.33
C VAL A 103 4.50 15.17 8.71
N LEU A 104 5.81 15.05 8.89
CA LEU A 104 6.44 13.81 9.31
C LEU A 104 6.75 13.88 10.81
N SER A 105 6.04 13.10 11.62
CA SER A 105 6.28 12.98 13.07
C SER A 105 7.19 11.80 13.39
N PHE A 106 8.21 12.03 14.22
CA PHE A 106 9.28 11.07 14.53
C PHE A 106 8.94 10.26 15.78
N THR A 107 7.89 9.45 15.69
CA THR A 107 7.28 8.75 16.85
C THR A 107 7.44 7.24 16.82
N LYS A 108 7.72 6.62 15.66
CA LYS A 108 7.81 5.16 15.56
C LYS A 108 9.19 4.65 15.98
N ASP A 109 9.22 3.45 16.56
CA ASP A 109 10.49 2.79 16.90
C ASP A 109 11.15 2.13 15.68
N LYS A 110 10.33 1.54 14.80
CA LYS A 110 10.79 0.79 13.63
C LYS A 110 10.42 1.50 12.33
N PRO A 111 11.31 1.51 11.32
CA PRO A 111 11.00 2.04 10.01
C PRO A 111 10.02 1.14 9.27
N SER A 112 9.14 1.76 8.50
CA SER A 112 8.29 1.07 7.52
C SER A 112 8.24 1.94 6.28
N PRO A 113 8.45 1.39 5.07
CA PRO A 113 8.31 2.19 3.85
C PRO A 113 6.90 2.79 3.76
N ILE A 114 6.79 3.98 3.20
CA ILE A 114 5.52 4.66 2.94
C ILE A 114 5.32 4.72 1.43
N ARG A 115 4.11 4.36 0.99
CA ARG A 115 3.68 4.52 -0.39
C ARG A 115 2.49 5.48 -0.45
N LEU A 116 2.66 6.57 -1.17
CA LEU A 116 1.61 7.52 -1.48
C LEU A 116 0.87 7.04 -2.73
N LEU A 117 -0.41 6.73 -2.57
CA LEU A 117 -1.28 6.17 -3.60
C LEU A 117 -1.93 7.32 -4.35
N LYS A 118 -1.87 7.28 -5.68
CA LYS A 118 -2.62 8.20 -6.52
C LYS A 118 -4.09 7.81 -6.50
N TYR A 119 -4.97 8.80 -6.48
CA TYR A 119 -6.38 8.55 -6.68
C TYR A 119 -6.61 8.09 -8.12
N ASN A 120 -6.84 6.79 -8.32
CA ASN A 120 -7.24 6.25 -9.61
C ASN A 120 -8.69 5.78 -9.48
N PHE A 121 -9.64 6.57 -9.98
CA PHE A 121 -10.91 5.99 -10.43
C PHE A 121 -10.59 5.11 -11.64
N LYS A 122 -10.23 3.85 -11.41
CA LYS A 122 -10.52 2.85 -12.42
C LYS A 122 -12.04 2.73 -12.43
N THR A 123 -12.70 3.44 -13.34
CA THR A 123 -14.02 3.03 -13.82
C THR A 123 -13.87 1.56 -14.14
N ALA A 124 -14.58 0.69 -13.42
CA ALA A 124 -14.51 -0.74 -13.66
C ALA A 124 -14.83 -0.97 -15.15
N GLU A 125 -13.80 -1.27 -15.94
CA GLU A 125 -14.00 -1.77 -17.29
C GLU A 125 -14.76 -3.07 -17.11
N THR A 126 -16.04 -3.06 -17.50
CA THR A 126 -16.89 -4.25 -17.53
C THR A 126 -16.10 -5.36 -18.22
N PRO A 127 -15.90 -6.52 -17.57
CA PRO A 127 -15.19 -7.63 -18.19
C PRO A 127 -15.86 -7.96 -19.52
N GLN A 128 -15.14 -7.83 -20.63
CA GLN A 128 -15.62 -8.38 -21.89
C GLN A 128 -15.70 -9.90 -21.71
N PHE A 129 -16.93 -10.38 -21.52
CA PHE A 129 -17.22 -11.81 -21.48
C PHE A 129 -16.76 -12.40 -22.82
N SER A 130 -15.69 -13.19 -22.76
CA SER A 130 -15.16 -13.94 -23.89
C SER A 130 -16.30 -14.74 -24.54
N LYS A 131 -16.39 -14.62 -25.87
CA LYS A 131 -17.34 -15.29 -26.76
C LYS A 131 -17.55 -16.75 -26.34
N LEU A 132 -18.78 -17.09 -25.92
CA LEU A 132 -19.21 -18.48 -25.75
C LEU A 132 -19.37 -19.15 -27.12
N PRO A 133 -18.90 -20.39 -27.32
CA PRO A 133 -19.13 -21.13 -28.56
C PRO A 133 -20.57 -21.65 -28.59
N THR A 134 -21.34 -21.24 -29.60
CA THR A 134 -22.72 -21.73 -29.78
C THR A 134 -22.78 -22.71 -30.96
N HIS A 135 -22.88 -23.99 -30.66
CA HIS A 135 -23.57 -24.95 -31.51
C HIS A 135 -24.14 -26.07 -30.65
N GLN A 136 -25.48 -26.11 -30.52
CA GLN A 136 -26.31 -27.32 -30.62
C GLN A 136 -27.81 -27.02 -30.35
N ASN A 137 -28.57 -27.10 -31.44
CA ASN A 137 -29.96 -27.48 -31.67
C ASN A 137 -30.96 -27.77 -30.52
N LEU A 138 -32.20 -27.30 -30.79
CA LEU A 138 -33.58 -27.77 -30.43
C LEU A 138 -34.33 -27.01 -29.32
N PRO A 139 -35.70 -26.92 -29.37
CA PRO A 139 -36.62 -26.76 -30.51
C PRO A 139 -37.55 -25.53 -30.36
N ALA A 140 -38.26 -25.19 -31.43
CA ALA A 140 -39.22 -24.08 -31.48
C ALA A 140 -40.51 -24.38 -30.68
N TYR A 141 -40.94 -23.45 -29.81
CA TYR A 141 -42.36 -23.25 -29.48
C TYR A 141 -42.62 -21.86 -28.83
N ASN A 142 -43.14 -20.94 -29.67
CA ASN A 142 -44.29 -20.06 -29.45
C ASN A 142 -44.44 -19.08 -28.26
N VAL A 143 -44.70 -17.81 -28.67
CA VAL A 143 -45.77 -16.90 -28.17
C VAL A 143 -45.40 -16.14 -26.86
N TYR A 144 -45.39 -14.79 -26.78
CA TYR A 144 -46.48 -13.83 -27.04
C TYR A 144 -45.99 -12.50 -27.65
N LYS A 145 -46.77 -12.01 -28.63
CA LYS A 145 -46.78 -10.60 -29.06
C LYS A 145 -47.40 -9.74 -27.96
N MET A 146 -46.71 -8.67 -27.54
CA MET A 146 -47.39 -7.48 -27.04
C MET A 146 -47.05 -6.30 -27.96
N ASN A 147 -48.06 -5.91 -28.74
CA ASN A 147 -48.05 -4.72 -29.57
C ASN A 147 -47.91 -3.47 -28.68
N LYS A 148 -46.81 -2.72 -28.85
CA LYS A 148 -46.83 -1.29 -28.55
C LYS A 148 -47.58 -0.59 -29.68
N GLY A 149 -48.75 -0.05 -29.37
CA GLY A 149 -49.52 0.73 -30.33
C GLY A 149 -50.75 1.36 -29.71
N VAL A 150 -50.58 2.49 -29.03
CA VAL A 150 -51.51 3.63 -29.18
C VAL A 150 -50.66 4.89 -29.30
N LYS A 151 -50.85 5.58 -30.43
CA LYS A 151 -50.26 6.87 -30.79
C LYS A 151 -51.26 7.99 -30.50
N LYS A 152 -50.68 9.19 -30.34
CA LYS A 152 -51.25 10.54 -30.39
C LYS A 152 -51.90 11.05 -29.12
#